data_AF-A0A956E040-F1
#
_entry.id   AF-A0A956E040-F1
#
_cell.length_a   1.000
_cell.length_b   1.000
_cell.length_c   1.000
_cell.angle_alpha   90.00
_cell.angle_beta   90.00
_cell.angle_gamma   90.00
#
_symmetry.space_group_name_H-M   'P 1'
#
loop_
_entity.id
_entity.type
_entity.pdbx_description
1 polymer ?
#
loop_
_entity_poly.entity_id
_entity_poly.type
_entity_poly.pdbx_seq_one_letter_code
_entity_poly.pdbx_strand_id
1 'polypeptide(L)'
;MSQENKPGRRKRGGRPLKLIDVLRAIPEKELQSLVRRLRINVDEAKRIDVPSQVARALVGLPELKDPGLLPGPTRELLYRIAEEGGLFRVDALPVALEPLAARGLVFARGGNEGVELILPVAFLLELTTWEGENPRGLRALLAQASADVKSSVATHYLGRPATPPFSIALEDAWEVLSDADQLAAGVDALAPMERNLLQSIEHVGGEVDTEELLELEREPLRLRGATGATPSRRGVGFALERRGFLIPVHPNRHVIPTEVAVLVGAKRQRERERMRREIRELVLGEDHAPRRARFSEDPVPLTMAMALSVRDPSVEVKPGVGTPRSLLNRFSTRFGRDLECVSLLAALSRATGVWDPAVVNVSCSPGSLPFAELGGMLFEAWKRGGAWDEARPDAEVLRAPRESREASSVGVIREMVLEALSELGEGRWVPWSALAAFVRSDARTPGVARLLERGAGRLGIEPPTPIEVARRIVFETLFNLGVVDLGDVEDEAQEGELGTTVRLTPRGRAYLSDVPPKTRDTQASFLDTHALRFGAETLVGHAVAI
;
A
#
# COMPACT_ATOMS: atom_id res chain seq x y z
N MET A 1 25.24 14.12 -26.32
CA MET A 1 24.45 13.02 -26.89
C MET A 1 24.88 11.74 -26.19
N SER A 2 24.31 11.48 -25.02
CA SER A 2 24.58 10.27 -24.24
C SER A 2 23.27 9.48 -24.21
N GLN A 3 23.23 8.36 -24.90
CA GLN A 3 22.08 7.46 -24.90
C GLN A 3 22.01 6.80 -23.52
N GLU A 4 21.04 7.21 -22.73
CA GLU A 4 20.66 6.52 -21.50
C GLU A 4 20.20 5.10 -21.82
N ASN A 5 20.84 4.16 -21.15
CA ASN A 5 20.52 2.75 -21.10
C ASN A 5 19.10 2.56 -20.54
N LYS A 6 18.13 2.35 -21.43
CA LYS A 6 16.81 1.85 -21.03
C LYS A 6 16.97 0.40 -20.57
N PRO A 7 16.44 -0.01 -19.40
CA PRO A 7 16.48 -1.41 -18.98
C PRO A 7 15.70 -2.24 -20.01
N GLY A 8 16.39 -3.25 -20.54
CA GLY A 8 15.90 -4.12 -21.59
C GLY A 8 14.57 -4.75 -21.21
N ARG A 9 13.57 -4.53 -22.06
CA ARG A 9 12.31 -5.27 -22.09
C ARG A 9 12.66 -6.76 -22.30
N ARG A 10 12.75 -7.55 -21.23
CA ARG A 10 12.89 -9.01 -21.31
C ARG A 10 11.75 -9.53 -22.18
N LYS A 11 12.07 -10.21 -23.28
CA LYS A 11 11.06 -10.85 -24.15
C LYS A 11 10.19 -11.74 -23.26
N ARG A 12 8.88 -11.46 -23.20
CA ARG A 12 7.90 -12.29 -22.48
C ARG A 12 8.13 -13.76 -22.85
N GLY A 13 8.35 -14.58 -21.82
CA GLY A 13 8.53 -16.03 -21.92
C GLY A 13 7.32 -16.72 -22.54
N GLY A 14 7.45 -18.02 -22.82
CA GLY A 14 6.42 -18.83 -23.47
C GLY A 14 5.06 -18.82 -22.74
N ARG A 15 4.04 -19.43 -23.35
CA ARG A 15 2.73 -19.60 -22.70
C ARG A 15 2.84 -20.61 -21.55
N PRO A 16 2.25 -20.32 -20.38
CA PRO A 16 2.24 -21.27 -19.26
C PRO A 16 1.58 -22.58 -19.68
N LEU A 17 2.09 -23.71 -19.19
CA LEU A 17 1.71 -25.03 -19.68
C LEU A 17 0.71 -25.72 -18.74
N LYS A 18 -0.28 -26.40 -19.34
CA LYS A 18 -1.25 -27.23 -18.61
C LYS A 18 -0.57 -28.47 -18.06
N LEU A 19 -0.94 -28.87 -16.85
CA LEU A 19 -0.34 -30.02 -16.17
C LEU A 19 -0.51 -31.31 -16.98
N ILE A 20 -1.70 -31.53 -17.54
CA ILE A 20 -1.98 -32.73 -18.34
C ILE A 20 -1.11 -32.76 -19.60
N ASP A 21 -0.90 -31.61 -20.24
CA ASP A 21 -0.09 -31.52 -21.46
C ASP A 21 1.41 -31.72 -21.16
N VAL A 22 1.89 -31.20 -20.02
CA VAL A 22 3.24 -31.48 -19.53
C VAL A 22 3.42 -32.98 -19.28
N LEU A 23 2.48 -33.62 -18.58
CA LEU A 23 2.55 -35.06 -18.28
C LEU A 23 2.40 -35.96 -19.51
N ARG A 24 1.76 -35.47 -20.59
CA ARG A 24 1.72 -36.18 -21.88
C ARG A 24 3.01 -36.01 -22.68
N ALA A 25 3.72 -34.90 -22.47
CA ALA A 25 4.96 -34.61 -23.18
C ALA A 25 6.19 -35.32 -22.57
N ILE A 26 6.13 -35.73 -21.30
CA ILE A 26 7.24 -36.46 -20.68
C ILE A 26 7.36 -37.90 -21.22
N PRO A 27 8.57 -38.47 -21.28
CA PRO A 27 8.76 -39.87 -21.69
C PRO A 27 7.99 -40.84 -20.79
N GLU A 28 7.37 -41.86 -21.38
CA GLU A 28 6.56 -42.87 -20.66
C GLU A 28 7.32 -43.51 -19.48
N LYS A 29 8.62 -43.76 -19.65
CA LYS A 29 9.49 -44.31 -18.58
C LYS A 29 9.58 -43.36 -17.38
N GLU A 30 9.64 -42.06 -17.60
CA GLU A 30 9.70 -41.05 -16.54
C GLU A 30 8.36 -40.92 -15.83
N LEU A 31 7.25 -40.91 -16.58
CA LEU A 31 5.90 -40.92 -16.01
C LEU A 31 5.68 -42.15 -15.12
N GLN A 32 6.05 -43.34 -15.59
CA GLN A 32 5.96 -44.57 -14.79
C GLN A 32 6.85 -44.53 -13.54
N SER A 33 8.04 -43.94 -13.65
CA SER A 33 8.94 -43.75 -12.51
C SER A 33 8.32 -42.81 -11.46
N LEU A 34 7.69 -41.71 -11.90
CA LEU A 34 6.97 -40.78 -11.04
C LEU A 34 5.80 -41.46 -10.33
N VAL A 35 4.98 -42.22 -11.06
CA VAL A 35 3.84 -42.99 -10.51
C VAL A 35 4.30 -43.95 -9.42
N ARG A 36 5.37 -44.72 -9.67
CA ARG A 36 5.93 -45.67 -8.69
C ARG A 36 6.51 -44.95 -7.48
N ARG A 37 7.30 -43.89 -7.70
CA ARG A 37 7.98 -43.12 -6.66
C ARG A 37 6.98 -42.46 -5.70
N LEU A 38 5.89 -41.92 -6.24
CA LEU A 38 4.85 -41.24 -5.47
C LEU A 38 3.70 -42.16 -5.04
N ARG A 39 3.75 -43.46 -5.41
CA ARG A 39 2.71 -44.46 -5.11
C ARG A 39 1.32 -44.01 -5.56
N ILE A 40 1.24 -43.42 -6.76
CA ILE A 40 -0.02 -42.97 -7.33
C ILE A 40 -0.81 -44.18 -7.82
N ASN A 41 -2.06 -44.31 -7.38
CA ASN A 41 -2.95 -45.39 -7.82
C ASN A 41 -3.60 -45.03 -9.17
N VAL A 42 -3.28 -45.80 -10.21
CA VAL A 42 -3.84 -45.65 -11.56
C VAL A 42 -4.88 -46.75 -11.77
N ASP A 43 -6.11 -46.35 -12.10
CA ASP A 43 -7.24 -47.25 -12.28
C ASP A 43 -7.60 -47.35 -13.77
N GLU A 44 -7.35 -48.52 -14.36
CA GLU A 44 -7.61 -48.80 -15.77
C GLU A 44 -9.12 -48.81 -16.12
N ALA A 45 -10.01 -48.98 -15.12
CA ALA A 45 -11.45 -48.96 -15.35
C ALA A 45 -12.01 -47.53 -15.54
N LYS A 46 -11.24 -46.50 -15.18
CA LYS A 46 -11.66 -45.10 -15.37
C LYS A 46 -11.55 -44.70 -16.84
N ARG A 47 -12.56 -43.96 -17.32
CA ARG A 47 -12.61 -43.42 -18.70
C ARG A 47 -11.69 -42.20 -18.92
N ILE A 48 -10.60 -42.09 -18.16
CA ILE A 48 -9.61 -41.00 -18.29
C ILE A 48 -8.20 -41.60 -18.40
N ASP A 49 -7.37 -40.98 -19.22
CA ASP A 49 -5.99 -41.43 -19.49
C ASP A 49 -5.09 -41.32 -18.25
N VAL A 50 -3.99 -42.08 -18.27
CA VAL A 50 -3.02 -42.15 -17.15
C VAL A 50 -2.49 -40.75 -16.76
N PRO A 51 -2.08 -39.86 -17.70
CA PRO A 51 -1.65 -38.50 -17.35
C PRO A 51 -2.71 -37.71 -16.58
N SER A 52 -3.99 -37.82 -16.94
CA SER A 52 -5.08 -37.15 -16.22
C SER A 52 -5.29 -37.69 -14.81
N GLN A 53 -5.13 -39.01 -14.61
CA GLN A 53 -5.19 -39.62 -13.27
C GLN A 53 -4.02 -39.17 -12.39
N VAL A 54 -2.82 -39.11 -12.97
CA VAL A 54 -1.60 -38.62 -12.30
C VAL A 54 -1.73 -37.14 -11.95
N ALA A 55 -2.19 -36.29 -12.87
CA ALA A 55 -2.45 -34.88 -12.63
C ALA A 55 -3.34 -34.65 -11.40
N ARG A 56 -4.46 -35.40 -11.31
CA ARG A 56 -5.40 -35.34 -10.19
C ARG A 56 -4.77 -35.76 -8.86
N ALA A 57 -3.82 -36.68 -8.87
CA ALA A 57 -3.08 -37.06 -7.67
C ALA A 57 -2.05 -36.00 -7.26
N LEU A 58 -1.34 -35.43 -8.23
CA LEU A 58 -0.28 -34.44 -7.98
C LEU A 58 -0.82 -33.13 -7.40
N VAL A 59 -1.95 -32.63 -7.87
CA VAL A 59 -2.57 -31.41 -7.29
C VAL A 59 -3.03 -31.60 -5.83
N GLY A 60 -3.11 -32.85 -5.35
CA GLY A 60 -3.44 -33.18 -3.97
C GLY A 60 -2.23 -33.21 -3.03
N LEU A 61 -1.01 -32.98 -3.52
CA LEU A 61 0.20 -33.08 -2.71
C LEU A 61 0.26 -32.00 -1.62
N PRO A 62 0.67 -32.35 -0.38
CA PRO A 62 0.73 -31.39 0.72
C PRO A 62 1.74 -30.26 0.46
N GLU A 63 2.84 -30.54 -0.23
CA GLU A 63 3.88 -29.54 -0.52
C GLU A 63 3.43 -28.42 -1.47
N LEU A 64 2.36 -28.63 -2.24
CA LEU A 64 1.75 -27.56 -3.05
C LEU A 64 0.90 -26.63 -2.20
N LYS A 65 0.18 -27.18 -1.22
CA LYS A 65 -0.67 -26.38 -0.32
C LYS A 65 0.14 -25.66 0.73
N ASP A 66 1.17 -26.32 1.24
CA ASP A 66 2.11 -25.77 2.22
C ASP A 66 3.55 -25.91 1.71
N PRO A 67 4.04 -24.92 0.93
CA PRO A 67 5.44 -24.86 0.52
C PRO A 67 6.43 -24.75 1.69
N GLY A 68 5.97 -24.50 2.93
CA GLY A 68 6.79 -24.54 4.13
C GLY A 68 7.38 -25.92 4.43
N LEU A 69 6.79 -26.98 3.85
CA LEU A 69 7.32 -28.36 3.91
C LEU A 69 8.57 -28.57 3.04
N LEU A 70 8.88 -27.63 2.14
CA LEU A 70 10.05 -27.69 1.28
C LEU A 70 11.27 -27.03 1.94
N PRO A 71 12.50 -27.48 1.64
CA PRO A 71 13.71 -26.77 2.06
C PRO A 71 13.71 -25.32 1.59
N GLY A 72 14.29 -24.41 2.38
CA GLY A 72 14.30 -22.96 2.09
C GLY A 72 14.68 -22.60 0.65
N PRO A 73 15.86 -23.02 0.14
CA PRO A 73 16.28 -22.73 -1.24
C PRO A 73 15.33 -23.29 -2.32
N THR A 74 14.69 -24.42 -2.05
CA THR A 74 13.71 -25.08 -2.93
C THR A 74 12.41 -24.29 -2.97
N ARG A 75 11.95 -23.82 -1.81
CA ARG A 75 10.78 -22.95 -1.70
C ARG A 75 10.99 -21.61 -2.41
N GLU A 76 12.15 -20.98 -2.22
CA GLU A 76 12.52 -19.74 -2.92
C GLU A 76 12.55 -19.93 -4.44
N LEU A 77 13.10 -21.05 -4.93
CA LEU A 77 13.08 -21.35 -6.36
C LEU A 77 11.64 -21.53 -6.87
N LEU A 78 10.77 -22.21 -6.12
CA LEU A 78 9.36 -22.38 -6.47
C LEU A 78 8.64 -21.03 -6.59
N TYR A 79 8.83 -20.12 -5.64
CA TYR A 79 8.23 -18.78 -5.70
C TYR A 79 8.75 -17.96 -6.88
N ARG A 80 10.05 -17.99 -7.18
CA ARG A 80 10.59 -17.31 -8.37
C ARG A 80 10.01 -17.84 -9.68
N ILE A 81 9.82 -19.16 -9.79
CA ILE A 81 9.17 -19.74 -10.97
C ILE A 81 7.71 -19.25 -11.06
N ALA A 82 7.00 -19.18 -9.92
CA ALA A 82 5.63 -18.71 -9.87
C ALA A 82 5.49 -17.22 -10.22
N GLU A 83 6.42 -16.37 -9.77
CA GLU A 83 6.49 -14.93 -10.10
C GLU A 83 6.66 -14.70 -11.61
N GLU A 84 7.40 -15.57 -12.29
CA GLU A 84 7.60 -15.53 -13.74
C GLU A 84 6.47 -16.24 -14.51
N GLY A 85 5.33 -16.46 -13.86
CA GLY A 85 4.12 -17.02 -14.49
C GLY A 85 4.21 -18.52 -14.78
N GLY A 86 5.12 -19.23 -14.11
CA GLY A 86 5.27 -20.68 -14.21
C GLY A 86 6.32 -21.14 -15.23
N LEU A 87 7.01 -20.23 -15.91
CA LEU A 87 8.10 -20.56 -16.84
C LEU A 87 9.34 -19.75 -16.51
N PHE A 88 10.39 -20.44 -16.06
CA PHE A 88 11.61 -19.78 -15.61
C PHE A 88 12.83 -20.36 -16.32
N ARG A 89 13.61 -19.49 -16.98
CA ARG A 89 14.82 -19.90 -17.70
C ARG A 89 16.05 -19.73 -16.84
N VAL A 90 16.89 -20.76 -16.85
CA VAL A 90 18.15 -20.82 -16.11
C VAL A 90 19.26 -21.32 -17.03
N ASP A 91 20.46 -20.76 -16.88
CA ASP A 91 21.63 -21.17 -17.67
C ASP A 91 22.10 -22.58 -17.29
N ALA A 92 21.92 -22.96 -16.01
CA ALA A 92 22.28 -24.26 -15.47
C ALA A 92 21.22 -24.74 -14.46
N LEU A 93 21.10 -26.07 -14.30
CA LEU A 93 20.17 -26.70 -13.37
C LEU A 93 20.50 -26.32 -11.91
N PRO A 94 19.60 -25.63 -11.19
CA PRO A 94 19.82 -25.34 -9.79
C PRO A 94 19.72 -26.62 -8.95
N VAL A 95 20.60 -26.80 -7.97
CA VAL A 95 20.54 -27.94 -7.02
C VAL A 95 19.20 -27.97 -6.28
N ALA A 96 18.64 -26.79 -6.00
CA ALA A 96 17.34 -26.64 -5.35
C ALA A 96 16.15 -27.21 -6.16
N LEU A 97 16.34 -27.55 -7.44
CA LEU A 97 15.32 -28.16 -8.29
C LEU A 97 15.06 -29.64 -7.95
N GLU A 98 16.08 -30.37 -7.48
CA GLU A 98 15.99 -31.83 -7.31
C GLU A 98 14.80 -32.25 -6.44
N PRO A 99 14.51 -31.62 -5.28
CA PRO A 99 13.33 -31.96 -4.50
C PRO A 99 12.00 -31.67 -5.23
N LEU A 100 11.92 -30.59 -6.02
CA LEU A 100 10.72 -30.24 -6.78
C LEU A 100 10.46 -31.24 -7.91
N ALA A 101 11.52 -31.62 -8.65
CA ALA A 101 11.42 -32.61 -9.72
C ALA A 101 11.15 -34.02 -9.17
N ALA A 102 11.74 -34.38 -8.03
CA ALA A 102 11.48 -35.64 -7.35
C ALA A 102 10.00 -35.78 -6.93
N ARG A 103 9.39 -34.68 -6.49
CA ARG A 103 7.97 -34.62 -6.13
C ARG A 103 7.03 -34.39 -7.33
N GLY A 104 7.56 -34.20 -8.54
CA GLY A 104 6.77 -33.95 -9.75
C GLY A 104 6.06 -32.59 -9.73
N LEU A 105 6.62 -31.61 -9.00
CA LEU A 105 6.07 -30.26 -8.86
C LEU A 105 6.62 -29.29 -9.91
N VAL A 106 7.87 -29.48 -10.32
CA VAL A 106 8.51 -28.70 -11.38
C VAL A 106 9.14 -29.64 -12.39
N PHE A 107 8.96 -29.33 -13.66
CA PHE A 107 9.53 -30.07 -14.78
C PHE A 107 10.63 -29.25 -15.45
N ALA A 108 11.57 -29.90 -16.12
CA ALA A 108 12.65 -29.23 -16.82
C ALA A 108 12.65 -29.62 -18.30
N ARG A 109 12.82 -28.63 -19.17
CA ARG A 109 12.95 -28.81 -20.62
C ARG A 109 14.24 -28.17 -21.10
N GLY A 110 15.09 -28.95 -21.78
CA GLY A 110 16.30 -28.42 -22.42
C GLY A 110 15.95 -27.57 -23.65
N GLY A 111 16.59 -26.42 -23.79
CA GLY A 111 16.52 -25.55 -24.97
C GLY A 111 17.91 -25.20 -25.50
N ASN A 112 17.96 -24.55 -26.66
CA ASN A 112 19.23 -24.19 -27.31
C ASN A 112 20.09 -23.19 -26.50
N GLU A 113 19.49 -22.45 -25.55
CA GLU A 113 20.14 -21.41 -24.75
C GLU A 113 19.98 -21.63 -23.22
N GLY A 114 19.83 -22.88 -22.77
CA GLY A 114 19.74 -23.21 -21.33
C GLY A 114 18.63 -24.20 -21.00
N VAL A 115 18.18 -24.19 -19.74
CA VAL A 115 17.09 -25.05 -19.26
C VAL A 115 15.89 -24.20 -18.85
N GLU A 116 14.71 -24.60 -19.29
CA GLU A 116 13.45 -23.99 -18.91
C GLU A 116 12.77 -24.84 -17.83
N LEU A 117 12.57 -24.25 -16.66
CA LEU A 117 11.83 -24.82 -15.55
C LEU A 117 10.35 -24.48 -15.72
N ILE A 118 9.51 -25.49 -15.57
CA ILE A 118 8.08 -25.44 -15.84
C ILE A 118 7.35 -25.78 -14.54
N LEU A 119 6.61 -24.83 -14.02
CA LEU A 119 5.59 -25.02 -13.00
C LEU A 119 4.22 -24.97 -13.69
N PRO A 120 3.52 -26.11 -13.84
CA PRO A 120 2.22 -26.16 -14.46
C PRO A 120 1.18 -25.23 -13.82
N VAL A 121 0.25 -24.74 -14.64
CA VAL A 121 -0.80 -23.79 -14.22
C VAL A 121 -1.62 -24.32 -13.04
N ALA A 122 -2.02 -25.59 -13.06
CA ALA A 122 -2.76 -26.17 -11.95
C ALA A 122 -2.00 -26.07 -10.60
N PHE A 123 -0.68 -26.18 -10.62
CA PHE A 123 0.13 -26.03 -9.40
C PHE A 123 0.26 -24.57 -8.99
N LEU A 124 0.48 -23.66 -9.94
CA LEU A 124 0.51 -22.22 -9.72
C LEU A 124 -0.74 -21.72 -8.96
N LEU A 125 -1.91 -22.26 -9.30
CA LEU A 125 -3.21 -21.91 -8.70
C LEU A 125 -3.49 -22.59 -7.35
N GLU A 126 -2.78 -23.66 -7.01
CA GLU A 126 -2.88 -24.32 -5.69
C GLU A 126 -1.93 -23.72 -4.65
N LEU A 127 -0.87 -23.02 -5.08
CA LEU A 127 0.06 -22.37 -4.17
C LEU A 127 -0.66 -21.33 -3.30
N THR A 128 -0.45 -21.43 -1.99
CA THR A 128 -0.83 -20.38 -1.04
C THR A 128 -0.09 -19.08 -1.34
N THR A 129 -0.69 -17.94 -0.99
CA THR A 129 -0.06 -16.63 -1.15
C THR A 129 1.14 -16.48 -0.23
N TRP A 130 2.18 -15.76 -0.68
CA TRP A 130 3.41 -15.54 0.09
C TRP A 130 3.73 -14.05 0.26
N GLU A 131 4.71 -13.74 1.12
CA GLU A 131 5.17 -12.38 1.35
C GLU A 131 5.86 -11.82 0.10
N GLY A 132 5.47 -10.62 -0.32
CA GLY A 132 5.97 -9.97 -1.53
C GLY A 132 5.10 -10.20 -2.78
N GLU A 133 4.18 -11.16 -2.75
CA GLU A 133 3.20 -11.31 -3.82
C GLU A 133 2.16 -10.19 -3.78
N ASN A 134 1.71 -9.71 -4.95
CA ASN A 134 0.58 -8.80 -5.04
C ASN A 134 -0.70 -9.47 -4.51
N PRO A 135 -1.28 -9.00 -3.38
CA PRO A 135 -2.45 -9.63 -2.76
C PRO A 135 -3.73 -9.51 -3.61
N ARG A 136 -3.73 -8.62 -4.62
CA ARG A 136 -4.81 -8.42 -5.59
C ARG A 136 -4.46 -8.94 -6.99
N GLY A 137 -3.34 -9.65 -7.14
CA GLY A 137 -3.02 -10.34 -8.38
C GLY A 137 -4.04 -11.44 -8.64
N LEU A 138 -4.33 -11.71 -9.92
CA LEU A 138 -5.30 -12.73 -10.31
C LEU A 138 -5.01 -14.09 -9.67
N ARG A 139 -3.73 -14.51 -9.65
CA ARG A 139 -3.29 -15.77 -9.04
C ARG A 139 -3.64 -15.82 -7.56
N ALA A 140 -3.24 -14.80 -6.80
CA ALA A 140 -3.47 -14.69 -5.36
C ALA A 140 -4.97 -14.73 -5.02
N LEU A 141 -5.78 -14.01 -5.80
CA LEU A 141 -7.23 -13.98 -5.62
C LEU A 141 -7.88 -15.33 -5.95
N LEU A 142 -7.49 -15.97 -7.05
CA LEU A 142 -7.99 -17.30 -7.41
C LEU A 142 -7.55 -18.36 -6.39
N ALA A 143 -6.32 -18.30 -5.86
CA ALA A 143 -5.87 -19.23 -4.83
C ALA A 143 -6.76 -19.17 -3.57
N GLN A 144 -7.10 -17.96 -3.12
CA GLN A 144 -7.95 -17.68 -1.97
C GLN A 144 -9.46 -17.87 -2.22
N ALA A 145 -9.89 -17.89 -3.49
CA ALA A 145 -11.30 -18.00 -3.85
C ALA A 145 -11.93 -19.31 -3.37
N SER A 146 -13.21 -19.26 -3.03
CA SER A 146 -13.98 -20.44 -2.63
C SER A 146 -14.13 -21.44 -3.80
N ALA A 147 -14.42 -22.70 -3.46
CA ALA A 147 -14.66 -23.74 -4.46
C ALA A 147 -15.79 -23.38 -5.45
N ASP A 148 -16.83 -22.69 -4.97
CA ASP A 148 -17.96 -22.25 -5.80
C ASP A 148 -17.52 -21.21 -6.83
N VAL A 149 -16.67 -20.26 -6.43
CA VAL A 149 -16.11 -19.24 -7.32
C VAL A 149 -15.20 -19.87 -8.36
N LYS A 150 -14.27 -20.73 -7.92
CA LYS A 150 -13.37 -21.48 -8.81
C LYS A 150 -14.15 -22.29 -9.84
N SER A 151 -15.20 -22.99 -9.40
CA SER A 151 -16.10 -23.76 -10.26
C SER A 151 -16.85 -22.88 -11.27
N SER A 152 -17.34 -21.73 -10.82
CA SER A 152 -18.07 -20.76 -11.64
C SER A 152 -17.20 -20.21 -12.77
N VAL A 153 -15.97 -19.78 -12.44
CA VAL A 153 -14.98 -19.31 -13.41
C VAL A 153 -14.58 -20.41 -14.38
N ALA A 154 -14.20 -21.58 -13.87
CA ALA A 154 -13.81 -22.70 -14.73
C ALA A 154 -14.94 -23.11 -15.69
N THR A 155 -16.18 -23.19 -15.22
CA THR A 155 -17.35 -23.56 -16.04
C THR A 155 -17.58 -22.58 -17.19
N HIS A 156 -17.32 -21.28 -16.97
CA HIS A 156 -17.45 -20.27 -18.02
C HIS A 156 -16.49 -20.51 -19.17
N TYR A 157 -15.20 -20.71 -18.88
CA TYR A 157 -14.17 -20.91 -19.89
C TYR A 157 -14.19 -22.31 -20.52
N LEU A 158 -14.60 -23.33 -19.76
CA LEU A 158 -14.77 -24.70 -20.26
C LEU A 158 -16.01 -24.87 -21.15
N GLY A 159 -17.02 -24.00 -21.02
CA GLY A 159 -18.33 -24.16 -21.67
C GLY A 159 -19.16 -25.35 -21.17
N ARG A 160 -18.73 -26.01 -20.09
CA ARG A 160 -19.39 -27.16 -19.45
C ARG A 160 -19.13 -27.16 -17.94
N PRO A 161 -19.98 -27.82 -17.13
CA PRO A 161 -19.76 -27.87 -15.68
C PRO A 161 -18.37 -28.37 -15.31
N ALA A 162 -17.64 -27.57 -14.54
CA ALA A 162 -16.33 -27.93 -14.03
C ALA A 162 -16.44 -29.03 -12.96
N THR A 163 -15.55 -30.02 -13.01
CA THR A 163 -15.45 -31.07 -11.98
C THR A 163 -14.14 -30.91 -11.21
N PRO A 164 -14.13 -31.15 -9.88
CA PRO A 164 -12.89 -31.14 -9.12
C PRO A 164 -11.85 -32.11 -9.69
N PRO A 165 -10.53 -31.78 -9.60
CA PRO A 165 -9.93 -30.61 -8.93
C PRO A 165 -10.08 -29.33 -9.75
N PHE A 166 -10.51 -28.24 -9.12
CA PHE A 166 -10.78 -26.98 -9.84
C PHE A 166 -9.51 -26.28 -10.34
N SER A 167 -8.35 -26.52 -9.74
CA SER A 167 -7.05 -26.03 -10.25
C SER A 167 -6.75 -26.51 -11.66
N ILE A 168 -7.09 -27.77 -11.99
CA ILE A 168 -6.98 -28.30 -13.35
C ILE A 168 -8.06 -27.68 -14.25
N ALA A 169 -9.29 -27.57 -13.75
CA ALA A 169 -10.40 -27.00 -14.52
C ALA A 169 -10.20 -25.50 -14.86
N LEU A 170 -9.42 -24.78 -14.04
CA LEU A 170 -9.10 -23.36 -14.23
C LEU A 170 -7.96 -23.12 -15.23
N GLU A 171 -7.27 -24.16 -15.72
CA GLU A 171 -6.15 -23.97 -16.65
C GLU A 171 -6.58 -23.24 -17.94
N ASP A 172 -7.77 -23.55 -18.47
CA ASP A 172 -8.34 -22.86 -19.64
C ASP A 172 -8.67 -21.39 -19.32
N ALA A 173 -9.16 -21.11 -18.12
CA ALA A 173 -9.42 -19.74 -17.67
C ALA A 173 -8.10 -18.95 -17.55
N TRP A 174 -7.06 -19.58 -17.02
CA TRP A 174 -5.76 -18.95 -16.84
C TRP A 174 -5.10 -18.57 -18.17
N GLU A 175 -5.23 -19.38 -19.23
CA GLU A 175 -4.71 -19.06 -20.56
C GLU A 175 -5.25 -17.73 -21.11
N VAL A 176 -6.53 -17.44 -20.84
CA VAL A 176 -7.18 -16.19 -21.25
C VAL A 176 -6.82 -15.06 -20.29
N LEU A 177 -6.92 -15.33 -18.99
CA LEU A 177 -6.81 -14.29 -17.97
C LEU A 177 -5.37 -13.81 -17.69
N SER A 178 -4.36 -14.65 -17.98
CA SER A 178 -2.94 -14.28 -17.84
C SER A 178 -2.38 -13.60 -19.10
N ASP A 179 -3.05 -13.74 -20.25
CA ASP A 179 -2.68 -13.09 -21.50
C ASP A 179 -3.32 -11.70 -21.60
N ALA A 180 -2.49 -10.66 -21.54
CA ALA A 180 -2.96 -9.27 -21.53
C ALA A 180 -3.81 -8.90 -22.77
N ASP A 181 -3.50 -9.47 -23.95
CA ASP A 181 -4.21 -9.14 -25.18
C ASP A 181 -5.59 -9.82 -25.22
N GLN A 182 -5.65 -11.08 -24.78
CA GLN A 182 -6.93 -11.81 -24.65
C GLN A 182 -7.79 -11.24 -23.53
N LEU A 183 -7.19 -10.84 -22.40
CA LEU A 183 -7.88 -10.18 -21.31
C LEU A 183 -8.48 -8.85 -21.76
N ALA A 184 -7.73 -8.04 -22.51
CA ALA A 184 -8.22 -6.79 -23.09
C ALA A 184 -9.40 -7.03 -24.05
N ALA A 185 -9.28 -8.01 -24.96
CA ALA A 185 -10.39 -8.40 -25.83
C ALA A 185 -11.63 -8.86 -25.04
N GLY A 186 -11.42 -9.57 -23.93
CA GLY A 186 -12.50 -9.98 -23.01
C GLY A 186 -13.21 -8.80 -22.35
N VAL A 187 -12.47 -7.77 -21.92
CA VAL A 187 -13.02 -6.52 -21.37
C VAL A 187 -13.75 -5.70 -22.45
N ASP A 188 -13.24 -5.69 -23.68
CA ASP A 188 -13.86 -5.02 -24.83
C ASP A 188 -15.14 -5.72 -25.32
N ALA A 189 -15.29 -7.01 -25.03
CA ALA A 189 -16.49 -7.78 -25.32
C ALA A 189 -17.57 -7.71 -24.21
N LEU A 190 -17.31 -7.02 -23.09
CA LEU A 190 -18.30 -6.85 -22.02
C LEU A 190 -19.53 -6.07 -22.48
N ALA A 191 -20.69 -6.45 -21.96
CA ALA A 191 -21.92 -5.67 -22.14
C ALA A 191 -21.76 -4.29 -21.48
N PRO A 192 -22.47 -3.24 -21.94
CA PRO A 192 -22.32 -1.89 -21.41
C PRO A 192 -22.52 -1.80 -19.88
N MET A 193 -23.49 -2.55 -19.33
CA MET A 193 -23.73 -2.58 -17.87
C MET A 193 -22.60 -3.26 -17.10
N GLU A 194 -22.05 -4.37 -17.62
CA GLU A 194 -20.90 -5.07 -17.03
C GLU A 194 -19.67 -4.17 -17.02
N ARG A 195 -19.39 -3.49 -18.13
CA ARG A 195 -18.29 -2.53 -18.25
C ARG A 195 -18.45 -1.35 -17.30
N ASN A 196 -19.65 -0.76 -17.22
CA ASN A 196 -19.92 0.36 -16.34
C ASN A 196 -19.75 -0.03 -14.87
N LEU A 197 -20.25 -1.20 -14.45
CA LEU A 197 -20.04 -1.69 -13.09
C LEU A 197 -18.56 -1.88 -12.79
N LEU A 198 -17.82 -2.54 -13.68
CA LEU A 198 -16.39 -2.78 -13.53
C LEU A 198 -15.60 -1.45 -13.43
N GLN A 199 -15.99 -0.44 -14.22
CA GLN A 199 -15.43 0.91 -14.15
C GLN A 199 -15.77 1.63 -12.84
N SER A 200 -16.99 1.48 -12.33
CA SER A 200 -17.41 2.05 -11.05
C SER A 200 -16.65 1.42 -9.88
N ILE A 201 -16.50 0.09 -9.88
CA ILE A 201 -15.72 -0.60 -8.85
C ILE A 201 -14.23 -0.20 -8.96
N GLU A 202 -13.65 -0.12 -10.16
CA GLU A 202 -12.27 0.39 -10.32
C GLU A 202 -12.16 1.84 -9.83
N HIS A 203 -13.17 2.67 -10.08
CA HIS A 203 -13.19 4.07 -9.67
C HIS A 203 -13.02 4.24 -8.17
N VAL A 204 -13.69 3.39 -7.39
CA VAL A 204 -13.65 3.46 -5.93
C VAL A 204 -12.39 2.83 -5.34
N GLY A 205 -11.54 2.20 -6.15
CA GLY A 205 -10.28 1.57 -5.73
C GLY A 205 -10.18 0.08 -6.06
N GLY A 206 -11.15 -0.46 -6.80
CA GLY A 206 -11.15 -1.84 -7.30
C GLY A 206 -11.46 -2.92 -6.26
N GLU A 207 -12.00 -2.53 -5.11
CA GLU A 207 -12.49 -3.42 -4.06
C GLU A 207 -13.78 -2.83 -3.50
N VAL A 208 -14.83 -3.64 -3.37
CA VAL A 208 -16.13 -3.25 -2.79
C VAL A 208 -16.66 -4.34 -1.87
N ASP A 209 -17.41 -3.95 -0.86
CA ASP A 209 -18.21 -4.92 -0.10
C ASP A 209 -19.52 -5.26 -0.83
N THR A 210 -20.32 -6.14 -0.25
CA THR A 210 -21.57 -6.62 -0.87
C THR A 210 -22.64 -5.54 -0.95
N GLU A 211 -22.70 -4.62 0.01
CA GLU A 211 -23.69 -3.55 0.04
C GLU A 211 -23.35 -2.52 -1.03
N GLU A 212 -22.08 -2.09 -1.08
CA GLU A 212 -21.54 -1.21 -2.13
C GLU A 212 -21.72 -1.81 -3.53
N LEU A 213 -21.49 -3.11 -3.69
CA LEU A 213 -21.70 -3.79 -4.98
C LEU A 213 -23.17 -3.69 -5.42
N LEU A 214 -24.10 -3.98 -4.50
CA LEU A 214 -25.54 -3.92 -4.77
C LEU A 214 -26.02 -2.50 -5.08
N GLU A 215 -25.49 -1.50 -4.37
CA GLU A 215 -25.76 -0.09 -4.63
C GLU A 215 -25.27 0.34 -6.02
N LEU A 216 -24.05 -0.05 -6.40
CA LEU A 216 -23.49 0.22 -7.73
C LEU A 216 -24.29 -0.47 -8.85
N GLU A 217 -24.81 -1.68 -8.58
CA GLU A 217 -25.69 -2.40 -9.50
C GLU A 217 -27.12 -1.83 -9.54
N ARG A 218 -27.49 -0.97 -8.58
CA ARG A 218 -28.87 -0.53 -8.34
C ARG A 218 -29.82 -1.71 -8.10
N GLU A 219 -29.33 -2.81 -7.53
CA GLU A 219 -30.15 -3.95 -7.14
C GLU A 219 -30.67 -3.77 -5.69
N PRO A 220 -31.94 -4.11 -5.40
CA PRO A 220 -32.46 -4.03 -4.04
C PRO A 220 -31.74 -5.04 -3.14
N LEU A 221 -31.40 -4.61 -1.92
CA LEU A 221 -30.75 -5.46 -0.92
C LEU A 221 -31.61 -6.69 -0.61
N ARG A 222 -31.11 -7.90 -0.92
CA ARG A 222 -31.79 -9.16 -0.60
C ARG A 222 -31.13 -9.79 0.63
N LEU A 223 -31.74 -9.59 1.79
CA LEU A 223 -31.32 -10.26 3.03
C LEU A 223 -31.73 -11.74 2.96
N ARG A 224 -30.76 -12.66 2.99
CA ARG A 224 -31.01 -14.10 3.16
C ARG A 224 -30.44 -14.55 4.51
N GLY A 225 -31.28 -14.54 5.54
CA GLY A 225 -30.98 -15.16 6.84
C GLY A 225 -29.74 -14.61 7.56
N ALA A 226 -29.10 -15.45 8.40
CA ALA A 226 -28.00 -15.09 9.29
C ALA A 226 -26.65 -14.80 8.60
N THR A 227 -26.57 -14.89 7.26
CA THR A 227 -25.32 -14.78 6.48
C THR A 227 -25.13 -13.43 5.78
N GLY A 228 -25.99 -12.44 6.01
CA GLY A 228 -25.86 -11.10 5.44
C GLY A 228 -26.50 -10.92 4.05
N ALA A 229 -26.24 -9.79 3.41
CA ALA A 229 -26.68 -9.50 2.05
C ALA A 229 -25.95 -10.42 1.05
N THR A 230 -26.64 -10.87 -0.01
CA THR A 230 -26.01 -11.69 -1.06
C THR A 230 -26.40 -11.16 -2.45
N PRO A 231 -25.43 -11.04 -3.38
CA PRO A 231 -25.72 -10.57 -4.73
C PRO A 231 -26.54 -11.60 -5.52
N SER A 232 -27.32 -11.12 -6.48
CA SER A 232 -28.14 -11.96 -7.35
C SER A 232 -27.27 -12.85 -8.25
N ARG A 233 -27.56 -14.15 -8.34
CA ARG A 233 -26.95 -15.07 -9.34
C ARG A 233 -27.31 -14.72 -10.80
N ARG A 234 -28.13 -13.70 -11.02
CA ARG A 234 -28.46 -13.15 -12.34
C ARG A 234 -28.00 -11.70 -12.51
N GLY A 235 -27.38 -11.12 -11.47
CA GLY A 235 -26.89 -9.76 -11.45
C GLY A 235 -25.65 -9.56 -12.32
N VAL A 236 -25.29 -8.30 -12.51
CA VAL A 236 -24.14 -7.92 -13.35
C VAL A 236 -22.83 -8.34 -12.69
N GLY A 237 -22.73 -8.23 -11.36
CA GLY A 237 -21.60 -8.68 -10.58
C GLY A 237 -21.34 -10.16 -10.76
N PHE A 238 -22.38 -11.01 -10.70
CA PHE A 238 -22.24 -12.45 -10.92
C PHE A 238 -21.77 -12.79 -12.36
N ALA A 239 -22.13 -11.97 -13.36
CA ALA A 239 -21.62 -12.14 -14.71
C ALA A 239 -20.12 -11.83 -14.80
N LEU A 240 -19.65 -10.79 -14.10
CA LEU A 240 -18.22 -10.47 -13.97
C LEU A 240 -17.47 -11.54 -13.16
N GLU A 241 -18.10 -12.09 -12.12
CA GLU A 241 -17.54 -13.19 -11.31
C GLU A 241 -17.27 -14.43 -12.15
N ARG A 242 -18.25 -14.86 -12.96
CA ARG A 242 -18.09 -15.99 -13.87
C ARG A 242 -16.94 -15.81 -14.86
N ARG A 243 -16.65 -14.58 -15.27
CA ARG A 243 -15.55 -14.26 -16.18
C ARG A 243 -14.21 -14.16 -15.45
N GLY A 244 -14.19 -14.13 -14.12
CA GLY A 244 -12.98 -13.89 -13.33
C GLY A 244 -12.53 -12.43 -13.31
N PHE A 245 -13.41 -11.48 -13.69
CA PHE A 245 -13.10 -10.03 -13.67
C PHE A 245 -13.43 -9.37 -12.34
N LEU A 246 -14.19 -10.06 -11.50
CA LEU A 246 -14.49 -9.73 -10.12
C LEU A 246 -14.37 -11.01 -9.30
N ILE A 247 -13.62 -11.02 -8.20
CA ILE A 247 -13.41 -12.22 -7.39
C ILE A 247 -13.89 -11.97 -5.96
N PRO A 248 -14.91 -12.70 -5.48
CA PRO A 248 -15.31 -12.67 -4.08
C PRO A 248 -14.35 -13.57 -3.28
N VAL A 249 -13.49 -12.95 -2.48
CA VAL A 249 -12.53 -13.65 -1.59
C VAL A 249 -13.09 -13.85 -0.18
N HIS A 250 -14.08 -13.05 0.21
CA HIS A 250 -14.83 -13.18 1.46
C HIS A 250 -16.31 -12.84 1.18
N PRO A 251 -17.29 -13.33 1.95
CA PRO A 251 -18.71 -13.03 1.74
C PRO A 251 -19.07 -11.54 1.60
N ASN A 252 -18.24 -10.64 2.15
CA ASN A 252 -18.40 -9.18 2.09
C ASN A 252 -17.22 -8.47 1.39
N ARG A 253 -16.52 -9.14 0.47
CA ARG A 253 -15.34 -8.56 -0.20
C ARG A 253 -15.21 -9.05 -1.63
N HIS A 254 -15.46 -8.15 -2.58
CA HIS A 254 -15.34 -8.37 -4.02
C HIS A 254 -14.19 -7.53 -4.55
N VAL A 255 -13.25 -8.17 -5.25
CA VAL A 255 -12.01 -7.53 -5.69
C VAL A 255 -11.87 -7.65 -7.20
N ILE A 256 -11.57 -6.54 -7.87
CA ILE A 256 -11.09 -6.55 -9.27
C ILE A 256 -9.61 -6.97 -9.25
N PRO A 257 -9.23 -8.03 -9.97
CA PRO A 257 -7.84 -8.41 -10.15
C PRO A 257 -7.00 -7.27 -10.73
N THR A 258 -5.75 -7.16 -10.31
CA THR A 258 -4.86 -6.06 -10.71
C THR A 258 -4.72 -5.95 -12.23
N GLU A 259 -4.61 -7.09 -12.90
CA GLU A 259 -4.49 -7.22 -14.35
C GLU A 259 -5.71 -6.63 -15.07
N VAL A 260 -6.91 -6.85 -14.52
CA VAL A 260 -8.16 -6.28 -15.04
C VAL A 260 -8.26 -4.79 -14.71
N ALA A 261 -7.90 -4.39 -13.49
CA ALA A 261 -7.93 -3.00 -13.06
C ALA A 261 -7.02 -2.11 -13.92
N VAL A 262 -5.83 -2.61 -14.29
CA VAL A 262 -4.91 -1.90 -15.20
C VAL A 262 -5.55 -1.63 -16.56
N LEU A 263 -6.29 -2.59 -17.12
CA LEU A 263 -6.95 -2.42 -18.42
C LEU A 263 -8.14 -1.46 -18.34
N VAL A 264 -9.01 -1.65 -17.35
CA VAL A 264 -10.23 -0.84 -17.16
C VAL A 264 -9.87 0.61 -16.81
N GLY A 265 -8.84 0.80 -15.98
CA GLY A 265 -8.35 2.10 -15.56
C GLY A 265 -7.37 2.76 -16.53
N ALA A 266 -6.94 2.08 -17.61
CA ALA A 266 -5.85 2.54 -18.48
C ALA A 266 -6.06 3.98 -19.01
N LYS A 267 -7.27 4.30 -19.46
CA LYS A 267 -7.59 5.65 -19.96
C LYS A 267 -7.45 6.70 -18.85
N ARG A 268 -7.99 6.41 -17.65
CA ARG A 268 -7.91 7.31 -16.49
C ARG A 268 -6.49 7.45 -15.99
N GLN A 269 -5.70 6.38 -15.97
CA GLN A 269 -4.29 6.43 -15.60
C GLN A 269 -3.52 7.34 -16.55
N ARG A 270 -3.72 7.20 -17.87
CA ARG A 270 -3.11 8.11 -18.86
C ARG A 270 -3.56 9.56 -18.68
N GLU A 271 -4.85 9.80 -18.43
CA GLU A 271 -5.38 11.15 -18.17
C GLU A 271 -4.79 11.75 -16.89
N ARG A 272 -4.64 10.95 -15.82
CA ARG A 272 -4.01 11.37 -14.55
C ARG A 272 -2.52 11.64 -14.72
N GLU A 273 -1.78 10.77 -15.40
CA GLU A 273 -0.37 10.98 -15.72
C GLU A 273 -0.17 12.23 -16.58
N ARG A 274 -1.05 12.45 -17.56
CA ARG A 274 -1.07 13.66 -18.37
C ARG A 274 -1.33 14.89 -17.51
N MET A 275 -2.36 14.87 -16.65
CA MET A 275 -2.69 15.96 -15.74
C MET A 275 -1.52 16.27 -14.79
N ARG A 276 -0.87 15.24 -14.22
CA ARG A 276 0.32 15.42 -13.37
C ARG A 276 1.47 16.07 -14.13
N ARG A 277 1.70 15.66 -15.38
CA ARG A 277 2.70 16.28 -16.24
C ARG A 277 2.37 17.74 -16.52
N GLU A 278 1.11 18.04 -16.85
CA GLU A 278 0.65 19.42 -17.10
C GLU A 278 0.80 20.30 -15.84
N ILE A 279 0.44 19.79 -14.65
CA ILE A 279 0.66 20.48 -13.37
C ILE A 279 2.14 20.75 -13.15
N ARG A 280 3.00 19.76 -13.41
CA ARG A 280 4.45 19.90 -13.26
C ARG A 280 5.01 20.93 -14.23
N GLU A 281 4.60 20.90 -15.49
CA GLU A 281 5.00 21.88 -16.50
C GLU A 281 4.57 23.30 -16.11
N LEU A 282 3.34 23.47 -15.59
CA LEU A 282 2.87 24.75 -15.05
C LEU A 282 3.76 25.26 -13.92
N VAL A 283 4.02 24.43 -12.90
CA VAL A 283 4.82 24.80 -11.73
C VAL A 283 6.29 25.09 -12.10
N LEU A 284 6.83 24.39 -13.09
CA LEU A 284 8.21 24.61 -13.53
C LEU A 284 8.36 25.79 -14.50
N GLY A 285 7.28 26.19 -15.18
CA GLY A 285 7.26 27.25 -16.18
C GLY A 285 7.12 28.66 -15.61
N GLU A 286 6.64 28.81 -14.38
CA GLU A 286 6.39 30.10 -13.73
C GLU A 286 7.19 30.26 -12.43
N ASP A 287 7.44 31.51 -12.02
CA ASP A 287 7.97 31.82 -10.69
C ASP A 287 6.80 32.11 -9.74
N HIS A 288 6.57 31.21 -8.80
CA HIS A 288 5.50 31.32 -7.81
C HIS A 288 5.99 31.88 -6.48
N ALA A 289 7.10 32.61 -6.44
CA ALA A 289 7.57 33.26 -5.23
C ALA A 289 6.53 34.25 -4.67
N PRO A 290 6.11 34.11 -3.41
CA PRO A 290 5.12 35.00 -2.81
C PRO A 290 5.75 36.36 -2.47
N ARG A 291 4.92 37.40 -2.38
CA ARG A 291 5.35 38.72 -1.92
C ARG A 291 5.73 38.71 -0.44
N ARG A 292 5.01 37.94 0.37
CA ARG A 292 5.25 37.75 1.81
C ARG A 292 5.30 36.26 2.10
N ALA A 293 6.27 35.85 2.91
CA ALA A 293 6.45 34.47 3.31
C ALA A 293 6.51 34.37 4.84
N ARG A 294 5.81 33.37 5.36
CA ARG A 294 5.92 32.89 6.73
C ARG A 294 6.85 31.69 6.72
N PHE A 295 8.03 31.86 7.31
CA PHE A 295 8.99 30.78 7.46
C PHE A 295 8.63 29.93 8.67
N SER A 296 8.67 28.62 8.46
CA SER A 296 8.48 27.66 9.53
C SER A 296 9.68 27.67 10.47
N GLU A 297 9.41 27.43 11.74
CA GLU A 297 10.43 27.40 12.78
C GLU A 297 10.98 25.99 13.01
N ASP A 298 12.05 25.89 13.79
CA ASP A 298 12.50 24.59 14.29
C ASP A 298 11.54 24.09 15.38
N PRO A 299 10.96 22.88 15.28
CA PRO A 299 10.12 22.36 16.34
C PRO A 299 10.92 21.96 17.60
N VAL A 300 12.23 21.69 17.48
CA VAL A 300 13.05 21.12 18.55
C VAL A 300 13.09 21.99 19.81
N PRO A 301 13.35 23.31 19.77
CA PRO A 301 13.40 24.13 20.97
C PRO A 301 12.09 24.13 21.77
N LEU A 302 10.94 24.18 21.07
CA LEU A 302 9.63 24.15 21.71
C LEU A 302 9.33 22.78 22.32
N THR A 303 9.65 21.70 21.61
CA THR A 303 9.56 20.33 22.14
C THR A 303 10.38 20.17 23.42
N MET A 304 11.64 20.64 23.42
CA MET A 304 12.51 20.54 24.60
C MET A 304 12.00 21.39 25.77
N ALA A 305 11.53 22.61 25.50
CA ALA A 305 10.97 23.48 26.53
C ALA A 305 9.71 22.86 27.19
N MET A 306 8.86 22.19 26.41
CA MET A 306 7.73 21.44 26.95
C MET A 306 8.20 20.22 27.76
N ALA A 307 9.17 19.46 27.25
CA ALA A 307 9.73 18.28 27.92
C ALA A 307 10.34 18.62 29.30
N LEU A 308 11.04 19.75 29.42
CA LEU A 308 11.53 20.27 30.69
C LEU A 308 10.39 20.71 31.60
N SER A 309 9.36 21.36 31.05
CA SER A 309 8.23 21.87 31.84
C SER A 309 7.35 20.78 32.43
N VAL A 310 7.24 19.60 31.79
CA VAL A 310 6.47 18.47 32.34
C VAL A 310 7.19 17.72 33.46
N ARG A 311 8.44 18.06 33.75
CA ARG A 311 9.18 17.52 34.90
C ARG A 311 8.85 18.22 36.21
N ASP A 312 8.20 19.38 36.14
CA ASP A 312 7.69 20.06 37.32
C ASP A 312 6.72 19.13 38.07
N PRO A 313 6.91 18.85 39.37
CA PRO A 313 6.03 17.98 40.15
C PRO A 313 4.54 18.40 40.15
N SER A 314 4.25 19.67 39.83
CA SER A 314 2.89 20.20 39.68
C SER A 314 2.20 19.83 38.37
N VAL A 315 2.90 19.20 37.43
CA VAL A 315 2.39 18.82 36.11
C VAL A 315 2.16 17.30 36.06
N GLU A 316 0.89 16.89 36.04
CA GLU A 316 0.51 15.48 35.95
C GLU A 316 0.08 15.12 34.52
N VAL A 317 0.84 14.24 33.86
CA VAL A 317 0.50 13.68 32.55
C VAL A 317 0.52 12.15 32.64
N LYS A 318 -0.65 11.53 32.51
CA LYS A 318 -0.79 10.07 32.64
C LYS A 318 -0.47 9.34 31.34
N PRO A 319 0.26 8.20 31.39
CA PRO A 319 0.43 7.33 30.22
C PRO A 319 -0.92 6.89 29.66
N GLY A 320 -1.05 6.84 28.33
CA GLY A 320 -2.27 6.36 27.65
C GLY A 320 -3.49 7.29 27.70
N VAL A 321 -3.37 8.45 28.35
CA VAL A 321 -4.40 9.51 28.40
C VAL A 321 -3.95 10.70 27.56
N GLY A 322 -4.83 11.32 26.79
CA GLY A 322 -4.52 12.51 26.01
C GLY A 322 -4.07 13.69 26.86
N THR A 323 -3.31 14.60 26.26
CA THR A 323 -2.71 15.73 26.95
C THR A 323 -3.80 16.70 27.41
N PRO A 324 -3.83 17.09 28.71
CA PRO A 324 -4.87 17.97 29.23
C PRO A 324 -4.91 19.32 28.51
N ARG A 325 -6.10 19.78 28.08
CA ARG A 325 -6.27 21.08 27.40
C ARG A 325 -5.78 22.26 28.24
N SER A 326 -5.94 22.18 29.57
CA SER A 326 -5.43 23.18 30.50
C SER A 326 -3.90 23.30 30.47
N LEU A 327 -3.19 22.17 30.32
CA LEU A 327 -1.73 22.15 30.18
C LEU A 327 -1.31 22.74 28.83
N LEU A 328 -2.01 22.39 27.75
CA LEU A 328 -1.74 22.91 26.41
C LEU A 328 -1.97 24.42 26.33
N ASN A 329 -3.05 24.94 26.92
CA ASN A 329 -3.29 26.39 27.02
C ASN A 329 -2.20 27.10 27.83
N ARG A 330 -1.71 26.45 28.90
CA ARG A 330 -0.58 26.97 29.70
C ARG A 330 0.70 27.04 28.86
N PHE A 331 1.01 25.99 28.09
CA PHE A 331 2.17 25.98 27.19
C PHE A 331 2.04 27.00 26.06
N SER A 332 0.88 27.09 25.42
CA SER A 332 0.58 28.10 24.40
C SER A 332 0.83 29.52 24.93
N THR A 333 0.30 29.84 26.12
CA THR A 333 0.51 31.15 26.75
C THR A 333 1.97 31.37 27.16
N ARG A 334 2.60 30.38 27.79
CA ARG A 334 3.98 30.47 28.30
C ARG A 334 5.00 30.66 27.20
N PHE A 335 4.85 29.95 26.08
CA PHE A 335 5.81 29.96 24.99
C PHE A 335 5.42 30.89 23.84
N GLY A 336 4.25 31.55 23.92
CA GLY A 336 3.77 32.46 22.89
C GLY A 336 3.48 31.75 21.57
N ARG A 337 2.91 30.54 21.63
CA ARG A 337 2.67 29.67 20.47
C ARG A 337 1.22 29.34 20.30
N ASP A 338 0.82 29.11 19.06
CA ASP A 338 -0.52 28.66 18.75
C ASP A 338 -0.85 27.31 19.43
N LEU A 339 -2.10 27.16 19.85
CA LEU A 339 -2.56 25.99 20.61
C LEU A 339 -2.42 24.70 19.79
N GLU A 340 -2.66 24.75 18.48
CA GLU A 340 -2.55 23.59 17.62
C GLU A 340 -1.10 23.14 17.44
N CYS A 341 -0.18 24.10 17.24
CA CYS A 341 1.26 23.86 17.21
C CYS A 341 1.75 23.14 18.48
N VAL A 342 1.36 23.67 19.65
CA VAL A 342 1.71 23.10 20.95
C VAL A 342 1.09 21.71 21.13
N SER A 343 -0.17 21.52 20.71
CA SER A 343 -0.87 20.23 20.80
C SER A 343 -0.21 19.16 19.95
N LEU A 344 0.14 19.48 18.71
CA LEU A 344 0.84 18.60 17.78
C LEU A 344 2.19 18.17 18.37
N LEU A 345 3.03 19.14 18.74
CA LEU A 345 4.36 18.82 19.25
C LEU A 345 4.30 18.09 20.58
N ALA A 346 3.34 18.39 21.47
CA ALA A 346 3.12 17.62 22.69
C ALA A 346 2.76 16.16 22.38
N ALA A 347 1.81 15.92 21.47
CA ALA A 347 1.40 14.57 21.08
C ALA A 347 2.55 13.75 20.48
N LEU A 348 3.32 14.34 19.57
CA LEU A 348 4.49 13.68 18.96
C LEU A 348 5.62 13.44 19.96
N SER A 349 5.95 14.43 20.78
CA SER A 349 7.01 14.31 21.79
C SER A 349 6.71 13.18 22.78
N ARG A 350 5.44 13.05 23.19
CA ARG A 350 4.98 11.93 24.01
C ARG A 350 5.09 10.59 23.29
N ALA A 351 4.66 10.52 22.04
CA ALA A 351 4.76 9.28 21.25
C ALA A 351 6.21 8.83 21.00
N THR A 352 7.14 9.77 20.97
CA THR A 352 8.59 9.48 20.85
C THR A 352 9.28 9.20 22.18
N GLY A 353 8.57 9.29 23.31
CA GLY A 353 9.12 9.03 24.66
C GLY A 353 9.96 10.18 25.23
N VAL A 354 9.94 11.38 24.62
CA VAL A 354 10.71 12.55 25.11
C VAL A 354 10.22 13.01 26.48
N TRP A 355 8.95 12.76 26.80
CA TRP A 355 8.36 13.09 28.10
C TRP A 355 8.53 11.97 29.14
N ASP A 356 8.99 10.79 28.74
CA ASP A 356 9.14 9.67 29.66
C ASP A 356 10.35 9.88 30.57
N PRO A 357 10.30 9.51 31.86
CA PRO A 357 11.44 9.66 32.77
C PRO A 357 12.72 9.01 32.24
N ALA A 358 12.59 7.96 31.42
CA ALA A 358 13.71 7.26 30.80
C ALA A 358 14.51 8.10 29.80
N VAL A 359 14.02 9.25 29.34
CA VAL A 359 14.73 10.11 28.37
C VAL A 359 16.09 10.58 28.87
N VAL A 360 16.32 10.65 30.19
CA VAL A 360 17.62 11.05 30.75
C VAL A 360 18.70 9.98 30.52
N ASN A 361 18.31 8.76 30.18
CA ASN A 361 19.24 7.69 29.87
C ASN A 361 19.83 7.86 28.47
N VAL A 362 21.08 8.33 28.40
CA VAL A 362 21.82 8.50 27.13
C VAL A 362 22.26 7.20 26.48
N SER A 363 21.97 6.04 27.08
CA SER A 363 22.20 4.73 26.48
C SER A 363 21.04 4.26 25.60
N CYS A 364 19.91 4.96 25.58
CA CYS A 364 18.74 4.60 24.77
C CYS A 364 18.05 5.82 24.15
N SER A 365 17.39 5.59 23.02
CA SER A 365 16.56 6.61 22.37
C SER A 365 15.29 6.92 23.20
N PRO A 366 14.82 8.18 23.25
CA PRO A 366 15.38 9.36 22.57
C PRO A 366 16.55 10.03 23.31
N GLY A 367 16.91 9.58 24.52
CA GLY A 367 17.97 10.19 25.33
C GLY A 367 19.36 10.21 24.69
N SER A 368 19.69 9.17 23.92
CA SER A 368 20.95 9.03 23.18
C SER A 368 21.01 9.84 21.88
N LEU A 369 19.94 10.51 21.47
CA LEU A 369 19.91 11.24 20.20
C LEU A 369 20.56 12.62 20.33
N PRO A 370 21.30 13.07 19.30
CA PRO A 370 21.65 14.48 19.15
C PRO A 370 20.40 15.36 18.98
N PHE A 371 20.47 16.60 19.46
CA PHE A 371 19.42 17.61 19.25
C PHE A 371 19.09 17.81 17.76
N ALA A 372 20.10 17.73 16.89
CA ALA A 372 19.93 17.87 15.44
C ALA A 372 18.99 16.81 14.84
N GLU A 373 18.91 15.63 15.45
CA GLU A 373 18.13 14.49 14.95
C GLU A 373 16.71 14.44 15.53
N LEU A 374 16.45 15.14 16.63
CA LEU A 374 15.15 15.12 17.31
C LEU A 374 14.01 15.58 16.40
N GLY A 375 14.22 16.59 15.57
CA GLY A 375 13.20 17.04 14.62
C GLY A 375 12.87 15.98 13.55
N GLY A 376 13.87 15.21 13.10
CA GLY A 376 13.66 14.09 12.18
C GLY A 376 12.88 12.95 12.85
N MET A 377 13.18 12.67 14.12
CA MET A 377 12.42 11.71 14.92
C MET A 377 10.93 12.10 15.08
N LEU A 378 10.65 13.38 15.35
CA LEU A 378 9.27 13.88 15.44
C LEU A 378 8.55 13.76 14.09
N PHE A 379 9.23 14.09 12.99
CA PHE A 379 8.70 13.92 11.64
C PHE A 379 8.40 12.45 11.32
N GLU A 380 9.29 11.52 11.67
CA GLU A 380 9.06 10.09 11.47
C GLU A 380 7.95 9.53 12.36
N ALA A 381 7.81 10.04 13.58
CA ALA A 381 6.67 9.70 14.44
C ALA A 381 5.36 10.22 13.85
N TRP A 382 5.36 11.42 13.29
CA TRP A 382 4.21 11.96 12.56
C TRP A 382 3.90 11.09 11.34
N LYS A 383 4.88 10.78 10.49
CA LYS A 383 4.71 9.95 9.27
C LYS A 383 4.12 8.58 9.59
N ARG A 384 4.63 7.89 10.61
CA ARG A 384 4.10 6.59 11.10
C ARG A 384 2.67 6.69 11.64
N GLY A 385 2.27 7.85 12.15
CA GLY A 385 0.93 8.09 12.68
C GLY A 385 0.69 7.51 14.07
N GLY A 386 -0.59 7.46 14.47
CA GLY A 386 -1.04 6.93 15.76
C GLY A 386 -1.00 7.91 16.94
N ALA A 387 -0.25 9.01 16.85
CA ALA A 387 -0.24 10.09 17.85
C ALA A 387 -1.14 11.27 17.45
N TRP A 388 -1.14 11.58 16.15
CA TRP A 388 -1.86 12.71 15.54
C TRP A 388 -2.64 12.24 14.31
N ASP A 389 -3.84 12.76 14.12
CA ASP A 389 -4.76 12.37 13.05
C ASP A 389 -5.55 13.58 12.51
N GLU A 390 -5.13 14.10 11.35
CA GLU A 390 -5.71 15.28 10.69
C GLU A 390 -7.15 15.07 10.16
N ALA A 391 -7.67 13.84 10.16
CA ALA A 391 -9.06 13.59 9.80
C ALA A 391 -10.03 13.81 10.97
N ARG A 392 -9.52 14.03 12.19
CA ARG A 392 -10.36 14.18 13.39
C ARG A 392 -10.57 15.65 13.76
N PRO A 393 -11.73 16.00 14.36
CA PRO A 393 -11.91 17.32 14.97
C PRO A 393 -10.91 17.58 16.10
N ASP A 394 -10.61 16.56 16.91
CA ASP A 394 -9.52 16.58 17.87
C ASP A 394 -8.43 15.61 17.41
N ALA A 395 -7.33 16.15 16.90
CA ALA A 395 -6.31 15.39 16.20
C ALA A 395 -5.41 14.56 17.12
N GLU A 396 -5.33 14.85 18.42
CA GLU A 396 -4.56 14.01 19.35
C GLU A 396 -5.31 12.69 19.62
N VAL A 397 -4.77 11.58 19.11
CA VAL A 397 -5.44 10.27 19.14
C VAL A 397 -5.72 9.80 20.58
N LEU A 398 -4.83 10.10 21.53
CA LEU A 398 -5.01 9.70 22.93
C LEU A 398 -6.15 10.44 23.64
N ARG A 399 -6.65 11.56 23.10
CA ARG A 399 -7.86 12.24 23.60
C ARG A 399 -9.14 11.56 23.16
N ALA A 400 -9.11 10.73 22.12
CA ALA A 400 -10.26 9.92 21.73
C ALA A 400 -10.51 8.76 22.71
N PRO A 401 -11.78 8.33 22.88
CA PRO A 401 -12.14 7.10 23.58
C PRO A 401 -11.35 5.91 23.04
N ARG A 402 -11.02 4.94 23.90
CA ARG A 402 -10.10 3.84 23.57
C ARG A 402 -10.59 3.02 22.38
N GLU A 403 -11.91 2.82 22.30
CA GLU A 403 -12.61 2.10 21.23
C GLU A 403 -12.51 2.85 19.88
N SER A 404 -12.24 4.15 19.93
CA SER A 404 -12.18 5.05 18.77
C SER A 404 -10.75 5.42 18.37
N ARG A 405 -9.71 4.79 18.94
CA ARG A 405 -8.29 5.09 18.64
C ARG A 405 -7.73 4.35 17.42
N GLU A 406 -8.59 3.75 16.61
CA GLU A 406 -8.17 3.12 15.36
C GLU A 406 -7.46 4.13 14.44
N ALA A 407 -6.40 3.68 13.77
CA ALA A 407 -5.69 4.49 12.80
C ALA A 407 -6.62 4.80 11.61
N SER A 408 -6.71 6.08 11.25
CA SER A 408 -7.40 6.52 10.04
C SER A 408 -6.54 6.27 8.79
N SER A 409 -7.12 6.46 7.61
CA SER A 409 -6.41 6.41 6.32
C SER A 409 -5.51 7.63 6.05
N VAL A 410 -5.28 8.49 7.04
CA VAL A 410 -4.52 9.73 6.89
C VAL A 410 -3.06 9.50 6.54
N GLY A 411 -2.46 8.39 6.96
CA GLY A 411 -1.10 8.01 6.55
C GLY A 411 -0.91 8.00 5.03
N VAL A 412 -1.90 7.51 4.29
CA VAL A 412 -1.87 7.49 2.81
C VAL A 412 -1.92 8.91 2.24
N ILE A 413 -2.69 9.81 2.84
CA ILE A 413 -2.79 11.21 2.41
C ILE A 413 -1.47 11.94 2.69
N ARG A 414 -0.83 11.66 3.82
CA ARG A 414 0.51 12.19 4.13
C ARG A 414 1.49 11.77 3.05
N GLU A 415 1.54 10.49 2.68
CA GLU A 415 2.39 10.01 1.59
C GLU A 415 2.10 10.75 0.27
N MET A 416 0.82 10.87 -0.12
CA MET A 416 0.43 11.59 -1.34
C MET A 416 0.89 13.06 -1.33
N VAL A 417 0.76 13.74 -0.18
CA VAL A 417 1.20 15.13 -0.02
C VAL A 417 2.73 15.25 -0.08
N LEU A 418 3.46 14.36 0.58
CA LEU A 418 4.93 14.36 0.57
C LEU A 418 5.47 14.01 -0.82
N GLU A 419 4.85 13.08 -1.54
CA GLU A 419 5.16 12.78 -2.93
C GLU A 419 4.92 14.01 -3.83
N ALA A 420 3.76 14.67 -3.69
CA ALA A 420 3.45 15.89 -4.43
C ALA A 420 4.47 17.01 -4.16
N LEU A 421 4.83 17.23 -2.90
CA LEU A 421 5.85 18.22 -2.51
C LEU A 421 7.23 17.88 -3.06
N SER A 422 7.60 16.60 -3.05
CA SER A 422 8.90 16.15 -3.58
C SER A 422 8.96 16.30 -5.09
N GLU A 423 7.88 15.97 -5.80
CA GLU A 423 7.85 16.02 -7.26
C GLU A 423 7.75 17.45 -7.81
N LEU A 424 7.00 18.33 -7.13
CA LEU A 424 6.77 19.70 -7.57
C LEU A 424 7.78 20.70 -6.97
N GLY A 425 8.39 20.38 -5.83
CA GLY A 425 8.90 21.38 -4.89
C GLY A 425 10.36 21.22 -4.44
N GLU A 426 11.29 20.88 -5.33
CA GLU A 426 12.75 20.89 -5.03
C GLU A 426 13.28 22.33 -4.73
N GLY A 427 12.87 22.90 -3.60
CA GLY A 427 13.27 24.23 -3.12
C GLY A 427 12.51 25.42 -3.72
N ARG A 428 11.49 25.16 -4.55
CA ARG A 428 10.65 26.19 -5.19
C ARG A 428 9.33 26.39 -4.45
N TRP A 429 8.72 27.55 -4.66
CA TRP A 429 7.36 27.82 -4.23
C TRP A 429 6.38 27.14 -5.19
N VAL A 430 5.38 26.48 -4.64
CA VAL A 430 4.35 25.71 -5.35
C VAL A 430 2.98 26.24 -4.92
N PRO A 431 2.09 26.65 -5.84
CA PRO A 431 0.74 27.06 -5.49
C PRO A 431 -0.03 25.90 -4.84
N TRP A 432 -0.80 26.18 -3.78
CA TRP A 432 -1.66 25.18 -3.14
C TRP A 432 -2.65 24.56 -4.14
N SER A 433 -3.15 25.33 -5.10
CA SER A 433 -4.04 24.84 -6.15
C SER A 433 -3.40 23.72 -6.98
N ALA A 434 -2.12 23.84 -7.32
CA ALA A 434 -1.35 22.82 -8.04
C ALA A 434 -1.13 21.57 -7.17
N LEU A 435 -0.77 21.74 -5.90
CA LEU A 435 -0.59 20.63 -4.97
C LEU A 435 -1.91 19.89 -4.71
N ALA A 436 -3.00 20.61 -4.49
CA ALA A 436 -4.33 20.04 -4.32
C ALA A 436 -4.82 19.32 -5.58
N ALA A 437 -4.55 19.87 -6.78
CA ALA A 437 -4.83 19.18 -8.04
C ALA A 437 -4.02 17.90 -8.20
N PHE A 438 -2.74 17.92 -7.79
CA PHE A 438 -1.87 16.75 -7.79
C PHE A 438 -2.43 15.63 -6.90
N VAL A 439 -2.77 15.96 -5.65
CA VAL A 439 -3.40 15.00 -4.71
C VAL A 439 -4.74 14.50 -5.25
N ARG A 440 -5.58 15.38 -5.81
CA ARG A 440 -6.87 14.98 -6.41
C ARG A 440 -6.70 14.00 -7.57
N SER A 441 -5.63 14.14 -8.36
CA SER A 441 -5.33 13.27 -9.49
C SER A 441 -4.75 11.90 -9.10
N ASP A 442 -4.39 11.69 -7.84
CA ASP A 442 -3.78 10.45 -7.37
C ASP A 442 -4.76 9.26 -7.42
N ALA A 443 -4.23 8.09 -7.79
CA ALA A 443 -5.02 6.88 -7.93
C ALA A 443 -5.58 6.36 -6.60
N ARG A 444 -4.92 6.68 -5.48
CA ARG A 444 -5.33 6.28 -4.13
C ARG A 444 -6.50 7.11 -3.60
N THR A 445 -6.71 8.33 -4.11
CA THR A 445 -7.69 9.30 -3.58
C THR A 445 -9.10 8.73 -3.38
N PRO A 446 -9.71 8.01 -4.34
CA PRO A 446 -11.06 7.48 -4.16
C PRO A 446 -11.13 6.40 -3.06
N GLY A 447 -10.13 5.53 -2.99
CA GLY A 447 -10.06 4.50 -1.94
C GLY A 447 -9.90 5.12 -0.56
N VAL A 448 -9.05 6.15 -0.45
CA VAL A 448 -8.85 6.89 0.79
C VAL A 448 -10.10 7.66 1.22
N ALA A 449 -10.82 8.28 0.29
CA ALA A 449 -12.09 8.97 0.57
C ALA A 449 -13.10 8.02 1.23
N ARG A 450 -13.25 6.80 0.70
CA ARG A 450 -14.12 5.78 1.31
C ARG A 450 -13.67 5.37 2.70
N LEU A 451 -12.36 5.23 2.92
CA LEU A 451 -11.84 4.89 4.24
C LEU A 451 -12.10 6.02 5.24
N LEU A 452 -12.03 7.28 4.82
CA LEU A 452 -12.41 8.43 5.63
C LEU A 452 -13.92 8.43 5.92
N GLU A 453 -14.76 8.16 4.92
CA GLU A 453 -16.22 8.02 5.08
C GLU A 453 -16.60 6.93 6.09
N ARG A 454 -16.02 5.73 5.93
CA ARG A 454 -16.24 4.61 6.86
C ARG A 454 -15.73 4.93 8.26
N GLY A 455 -14.56 5.58 8.37
CA GLY A 455 -14.00 6.01 9.64
C GLY A 455 -14.87 7.04 10.35
N ALA A 456 -15.34 8.04 9.61
CA ALA A 456 -16.24 9.09 10.10
C ALA A 456 -17.59 8.52 10.53
N GLY A 457 -18.16 7.58 9.77
CA GLY A 457 -19.39 6.87 10.12
C GLY A 457 -19.29 6.12 11.46
N ARG A 458 -18.15 5.48 11.75
CA ARG A 458 -17.90 4.84 13.06
C ARG A 458 -17.81 5.84 14.21
N LEU A 459 -17.30 7.04 13.92
CA LEU A 459 -17.11 8.10 14.91
C LEU A 459 -18.33 9.02 15.06
N GLY A 460 -19.33 8.90 14.19
CA GLY A 460 -20.50 9.78 14.16
C GLY A 460 -20.16 11.22 13.80
N ILE A 461 -19.14 11.44 12.96
CA ILE A 461 -18.72 12.77 12.50
C ILE A 461 -18.95 12.92 10.99
N GLU A 462 -18.94 14.16 10.51
CA GLU A 462 -18.95 14.44 9.08
C GLU A 462 -17.62 13.98 8.44
N PRO A 463 -17.67 13.24 7.32
CA PRO A 463 -16.46 12.73 6.70
C PRO A 463 -15.66 13.84 6.02
N PRO A 464 -14.40 14.08 6.43
CA PRO A 464 -13.56 15.03 5.73
C PRO A 464 -13.17 14.49 4.36
N THR A 465 -13.04 15.37 3.39
CA THR A 465 -12.51 15.01 2.07
C THR A 465 -10.98 14.81 2.13
N PRO A 466 -10.39 13.99 1.24
CA PRO A 466 -8.93 13.85 1.20
C PRO A 466 -8.18 15.18 1.00
N ILE A 467 -8.81 16.15 0.31
CA ILE A 467 -8.21 17.47 0.05
C ILE A 467 -8.27 18.35 1.30
N GLU A 468 -9.32 18.27 2.11
CA GLU A 468 -9.37 18.98 3.41
C GLU A 468 -8.30 18.44 4.36
N VAL A 469 -8.14 17.11 4.43
CA VAL A 469 -7.07 16.51 5.24
C VAL A 469 -5.69 16.91 4.71
N ALA A 470 -5.48 16.87 3.39
CA ALA A 470 -4.23 17.34 2.78
C ALA A 470 -3.94 18.82 3.10
N ARG A 471 -4.99 19.65 3.14
CA ARG A 471 -4.89 21.07 3.50
C ARG A 471 -4.38 21.24 4.93
N ARG A 472 -4.97 20.51 5.88
CA ARG A 472 -4.54 20.49 7.29
C ARG A 472 -3.11 19.98 7.43
N ILE A 473 -2.77 18.89 6.74
CA ILE A 473 -1.40 18.36 6.71
C ILE A 473 -0.42 19.45 6.30
N VAL A 474 -0.67 20.20 5.23
CA VAL A 474 0.27 21.21 4.74
C VAL A 474 0.33 22.44 5.65
N PHE A 475 -0.82 23.03 5.98
CA PHE A 475 -0.87 24.34 6.65
C PHE A 475 -0.79 24.27 8.18
N GLU A 476 -1.26 23.17 8.78
CA GLU A 476 -1.28 23.00 10.23
C GLU A 476 -0.13 22.09 10.66
N THR A 477 0.06 20.92 10.01
CA THR A 477 1.04 19.95 10.51
C THR A 477 2.47 20.19 10.01
N LEU A 478 2.69 20.18 8.69
CA LEU A 478 4.01 20.28 8.09
C LEU A 478 4.68 21.64 8.35
N PHE A 479 3.89 22.72 8.38
CA PHE A 479 4.39 24.03 8.76
C PHE A 479 4.90 24.04 10.20
N ASN A 480 4.13 23.49 11.14
CA ASN A 480 4.53 23.42 12.56
C ASN A 480 5.67 22.42 12.82
N LEU A 481 5.90 21.46 11.94
CA LEU A 481 7.07 20.56 11.96
C LEU A 481 8.32 21.15 11.32
N GLY A 482 8.27 22.37 10.78
CA GLY A 482 9.42 22.99 10.14
C GLY A 482 9.74 22.42 8.75
N VAL A 483 8.80 21.71 8.13
CA VAL A 483 8.99 20.99 6.86
C VAL A 483 8.67 21.86 5.66
N VAL A 484 7.66 22.73 5.78
CA VAL A 484 7.25 23.65 4.71
C VAL A 484 7.17 25.09 5.19
N ASP A 485 7.49 26.03 4.30
CA ASP A 485 7.20 27.45 4.45
C ASP A 485 5.93 27.81 3.69
N LEU A 486 5.25 28.87 4.13
CA LEU A 486 3.98 29.33 3.56
C LEU A 486 4.13 30.74 2.97
N GLY A 487 3.52 30.98 1.82
CA GLY A 487 3.42 32.28 1.19
C GLY A 487 2.00 32.82 1.30
N ASP A 488 1.85 34.01 1.87
CA ASP A 488 0.54 34.63 2.08
C ASP A 488 -0.01 35.25 0.79
N VAL A 489 -1.35 35.36 0.75
CA VAL A 489 -2.09 36.31 -0.09
C VAL A 489 -2.53 37.44 0.85
N GLU A 490 -2.38 38.71 0.47
CA GLU A 490 -3.03 39.79 1.23
C GLU A 490 -4.56 39.64 1.10
N ASP A 491 -5.29 40.14 2.11
CA ASP A 491 -6.75 40.09 2.18
C ASP A 491 -7.43 40.46 0.85
N GLU A 492 -8.50 39.72 0.53
CA GLU A 492 -9.35 39.82 -0.68
C GLU A 492 -8.77 39.19 -1.96
N ALA A 493 -9.02 37.88 -2.11
CA ALA A 493 -8.86 37.16 -3.36
C ALA A 493 -9.59 37.88 -4.51
N GLN A 494 -8.83 38.57 -5.36
CA GLN A 494 -9.29 38.93 -6.71
C GLN A 494 -9.34 37.65 -7.55
N GLU A 495 -10.42 37.47 -8.32
CA GLU A 495 -10.56 36.37 -9.28
C GLU A 495 -9.34 36.34 -10.22
N GLY A 496 -8.45 35.37 -10.02
CA GLY A 496 -7.26 35.17 -10.85
C GLY A 496 -5.94 34.97 -10.11
N GLU A 497 -5.88 35.16 -8.78
CA GLU A 497 -4.63 34.95 -8.02
C GLU A 497 -4.34 33.46 -7.74
N LEU A 498 -3.07 33.07 -7.97
CA LEU A 498 -2.49 31.81 -7.55
C LEU A 498 -2.50 31.79 -6.01
N GLY A 499 -3.51 31.18 -5.39
CA GLY A 499 -3.68 31.15 -3.93
C GLY A 499 -2.43 30.64 -3.16
N THR A 500 -2.48 30.66 -1.82
CA THR A 500 -1.37 30.35 -0.89
C THR A 500 -0.30 29.40 -1.45
N THR A 501 0.94 29.86 -1.52
CA THR A 501 2.06 29.06 -2.04
C THR A 501 2.80 28.34 -0.91
N VAL A 502 3.41 27.20 -1.23
CA VAL A 502 4.08 26.33 -0.27
C VAL A 502 5.47 25.99 -0.79
N ARG A 503 6.47 25.94 0.09
CA ARG A 503 7.84 25.57 -0.28
C ARG A 503 8.42 24.57 0.70
N LEU A 504 9.05 23.49 0.23
CA LEU A 504 9.84 22.61 1.08
C LEU A 504 11.06 23.34 1.65
N THR A 505 11.21 23.31 2.97
CA THR A 505 12.39 23.89 3.65
C THR A 505 13.63 23.02 3.40
N PRO A 506 14.85 23.55 3.59
CA PRO A 506 16.06 22.72 3.59
C PRO A 506 16.00 21.55 4.59
N ARG A 507 15.37 21.77 5.75
CA ARG A 507 15.14 20.75 6.78
C ARG A 507 14.14 19.70 6.30
N GLY A 508 13.01 20.13 5.73
CA GLY A 508 11.99 19.23 5.18
C GLY A 508 12.55 18.33 4.08
N ARG A 509 13.39 18.86 3.19
CA ARG A 509 14.09 18.06 2.17
C ARG A 509 15.04 17.02 2.78
N ALA A 510 15.74 17.39 3.86
CA ALA A 510 16.63 16.48 4.57
C ALA A 510 15.84 15.32 5.17
N TYR A 511 14.72 15.60 5.85
CA TYR A 511 13.82 14.58 6.41
C TYR A 511 13.22 13.67 5.34
N LEU A 512 12.79 14.22 4.19
CA LEU A 512 12.27 13.44 3.07
C LEU A 512 13.32 12.53 2.42
N SER A 513 14.59 12.94 2.45
CA SER A 513 15.71 12.17 1.87
C SER A 513 16.35 11.21 2.87
N ASP A 514 15.84 11.15 4.11
CA ASP A 514 16.42 10.40 5.21
C ASP A 514 17.90 10.77 5.50
N VAL A 515 18.23 12.06 5.28
CA VAL A 515 19.55 12.63 5.53
C VAL A 515 19.45 13.58 6.72
N PRO A 516 20.38 13.54 7.70
CA PRO A 516 20.36 14.49 8.80
C PRO A 516 20.48 15.95 8.28
N PRO A 517 19.68 16.88 8.81
CA PRO A 517 19.74 18.27 8.37
C PRO A 517 21.12 18.86 8.67
N LYS A 518 21.66 19.65 7.73
CA LYS A 518 22.92 20.35 7.93
C LYS A 518 22.78 21.38 9.06
N THR A 519 23.29 21.05 10.23
CA THR A 519 23.38 21.96 11.37
C THR A 519 24.70 22.74 11.32
N ARG A 520 24.69 23.97 11.82
CA ARG A 520 25.96 24.68 12.08
C ARG A 520 26.61 24.03 13.28
N ASP A 521 27.87 23.65 13.14
CA ASP A 521 28.67 23.13 14.26
C ASP A 521 28.81 24.24 15.31
N THR A 522 27.99 24.16 16.35
CA THR A 522 27.99 25.10 17.46
C THR A 522 28.06 24.28 18.73
N GLN A 523 29.14 24.45 19.47
CA GLN A 523 29.35 23.79 20.75
C GLN A 523 28.44 24.40 21.83
N ALA A 524 28.09 23.59 22.82
CA ALA A 524 27.34 24.06 23.99
C ALA A 524 28.18 25.10 24.76
N SER A 525 27.55 26.19 25.19
CA SER A 525 28.23 27.28 25.89
C SER A 525 27.25 28.07 26.77
N PHE A 526 27.73 28.58 27.89
CA PHE A 526 26.96 29.57 28.66
C PHE A 526 27.01 30.91 27.94
N LEU A 527 25.84 31.49 27.68
CA LEU A 527 25.72 32.85 27.14
C LEU A 527 25.85 33.89 28.25
N ASP A 528 25.35 33.56 29.44
CA ASP A 528 25.51 34.30 30.70
C ASP A 528 25.34 33.36 31.91
N THR A 529 25.21 33.90 33.12
CA THR A 529 25.04 33.12 34.37
C THR A 529 23.72 32.36 34.47
N HIS A 530 22.75 32.64 33.60
CA HIS A 530 21.39 32.11 33.64
C HIS A 530 20.96 31.46 32.31
N ALA A 531 21.71 31.64 31.23
CA ALA A 531 21.38 31.13 29.89
C ALA A 531 22.46 30.15 29.39
N LEU A 532 22.05 28.89 29.21
CA LEU A 532 22.84 27.86 28.55
C LEU A 532 22.38 27.67 27.11
N ARG A 533 23.32 27.72 26.17
CA ARG A 533 23.10 27.35 24.78
C ARG A 533 23.47 25.88 24.58
N PHE A 534 22.54 25.09 24.05
CA PHE A 534 22.81 23.73 23.60
C PHE A 534 23.39 23.72 22.18
N GLY A 535 24.32 22.79 21.95
CA GLY A 535 24.89 22.53 20.64
C GLY A 535 24.09 21.50 19.85
N ALA A 536 24.35 21.39 18.54
CA ALA A 536 23.67 20.42 17.67
C ALA A 536 23.92 18.95 18.10
N GLU A 537 25.13 18.68 18.58
CA GLU A 537 25.59 17.38 19.08
C GLU A 537 25.24 17.13 20.56
N THR A 538 24.58 18.08 21.24
CA THR A 538 24.11 17.83 22.60
C THR A 538 23.09 16.71 22.59
N LEU A 539 23.26 15.72 23.46
CA LEU A 539 22.32 14.62 23.61
C LEU A 539 21.05 15.10 24.32
N VAL A 540 19.89 14.66 23.83
CA VAL A 540 18.57 14.97 24.42
C VAL A 540 18.55 14.65 25.91
N GLY A 541 19.05 13.48 26.31
CA GLY A 541 19.05 13.06 27.72
C GLY A 541 19.87 13.95 28.63
N HIS A 542 21.01 14.46 28.15
CA HIS A 542 21.83 15.41 28.90
C HIS A 542 21.11 16.74 29.11
N ALA A 543 20.43 17.25 28.09
CA ALA A 543 19.73 18.53 28.21
C ALA A 543 18.48 18.44 29.11
N VAL A 544 17.77 17.31 29.09
CA VAL A 544 16.61 17.09 29.97
C VAL A 544 17.02 16.87 31.44
N ALA A 545 18.26 16.45 31.70
CA ALA A 545 18.77 16.19 33.05
C ALA A 545 19.22 17.45 33.81
N ILE A 546 19.27 18.61 33.14
CA ILE A 546 19.55 19.94 33.75
C ILE A 546 18.27 20.46 34.40
#